data_AF-A0A3A1QZF0-F1
#
_entry.id   AF-A0A3A1QZF0-F1
#
_cell.length_a   1.000
_cell.length_b   1.000
_cell.length_c   1.000
_cell.angle_alpha   90.00
_cell.angle_beta   90.00
_cell.angle_gamma   90.00
#
_symmetry.space_group_name_H-M   'P 1'
#
loop_
_entity.id
_entity.type
_entity.pdbx_description
1 polymer ?
#
loop_
_entity_poly.entity_id
_entity_poly.type
_entity_poly.pdbx_seq_one_letter_code
_entity_poly.pdbx_strand_id
1 'polypeptide(L)'
;MLKNIKTFAAIIMVMLSLLGCTTVEKPSSSENEISAKQPVIDISQQVKQPTEDLEQFNLDQRYTLEKKLLPPKFVITNFEIAYDDSKKEVSYLVDYLIDLDIYESLTKGKQEMYFSLEYPEDIHKLYETPFSQLVKSEEPANNKMNYQVTITQKTASDISTQQIKQITNNLEKYNLHIADKDKDTIAIFDDIIGFLDYEPGVSKSEHVDDTE
;
A
#
# COMPACT_ATOMS: atom_id res chain seq x y z
N MET A 1 4.30 -34.33 -34.10
CA MET A 1 3.49 -34.10 -35.32
C MET A 1 2.57 -32.93 -35.05
N LEU A 2 2.75 -31.86 -35.84
CA LEU A 2 1.99 -30.62 -35.83
C LEU A 2 0.50 -30.86 -36.11
N LYS A 3 -0.37 -30.04 -35.51
CA LYS A 3 -1.48 -29.38 -36.22
C LYS A 3 -2.07 -28.26 -35.34
N ASN A 4 -2.32 -27.11 -35.99
CA ASN A 4 -3.10 -25.96 -35.54
C ASN A 4 -2.33 -24.71 -35.08
N ILE A 5 -1.48 -24.17 -35.98
CA ILE A 5 -0.91 -22.81 -35.93
C ILE A 5 -1.32 -22.06 -37.21
N LYS A 6 -2.63 -21.92 -37.49
CA LYS A 6 -3.08 -21.21 -38.71
C LYS A 6 -4.28 -20.27 -38.56
N THR A 7 -4.72 -19.97 -37.34
CA THR A 7 -5.91 -19.12 -37.13
C THR A 7 -5.66 -17.87 -36.27
N PHE A 8 -4.40 -17.48 -36.05
CA PHE A 8 -4.07 -16.31 -35.20
C PHE A 8 -3.59 -15.07 -35.98
N ALA A 9 -3.54 -15.14 -37.32
CA ALA A 9 -2.92 -14.10 -38.15
C ALA A 9 -3.88 -13.02 -38.71
N ALA A 10 -5.14 -12.93 -38.24
CA ALA A 10 -6.16 -12.10 -38.89
C ALA A 10 -6.77 -10.97 -38.02
N ILE A 11 -6.30 -10.74 -36.79
CA ILE A 11 -6.92 -9.75 -35.87
C ILE A 11 -5.96 -8.59 -35.52
N ILE A 12 -4.84 -8.44 -36.24
CA ILE A 12 -3.86 -7.34 -36.04
C ILE A 12 -3.87 -6.41 -37.27
N MET A 13 -5.05 -5.89 -37.68
CA MET A 13 -5.09 -4.97 -38.82
C MET A 13 -6.25 -3.95 -38.87
N VAL A 14 -6.89 -3.50 -37.77
CA VAL A 14 -7.89 -2.40 -37.89
C VAL A 14 -8.01 -1.47 -36.66
N MET A 15 -6.92 -0.97 -36.07
CA MET A 15 -7.01 0.08 -35.03
C MET A 15 -5.86 1.11 -35.11
N LEU A 16 -5.50 1.57 -36.31
CA LEU A 16 -4.59 2.71 -36.53
C LEU A 16 -5.24 3.70 -37.49
N SER A 17 -6.19 4.46 -36.96
CA SER A 17 -6.73 5.71 -37.50
C SER A 17 -7.57 6.25 -36.35
N LEU A 18 -7.12 7.26 -35.61
CA LEU A 18 -7.45 8.64 -35.91
C LEU A 18 -6.53 9.54 -35.05
N LEU A 19 -5.47 10.09 -35.65
CA LEU A 19 -4.80 11.30 -35.15
C LEU A 19 -5.20 12.42 -36.12
N GLY A 20 -6.20 13.20 -35.73
CA GLY A 20 -6.60 14.42 -36.44
C GLY A 20 -5.77 15.60 -35.95
N CYS A 21 -4.97 16.17 -36.84
CA CYS A 21 -4.40 17.50 -36.70
C CYS A 21 -5.51 18.55 -36.65
N THR A 22 -5.44 19.50 -35.71
CA THR A 22 -6.04 20.82 -35.93
C THR A 22 -5.06 21.92 -35.55
N THR A 23 -4.93 22.84 -36.50
CA THR A 23 -4.02 23.97 -36.58
C THR A 23 -4.51 25.09 -35.66
N VAL A 24 -3.60 25.67 -34.87
CA VAL A 24 -3.86 26.89 -34.10
C VAL A 24 -3.50 28.09 -34.97
N GLU A 25 -4.52 28.80 -35.47
CA GLU A 25 -4.37 30.14 -36.02
C GLU A 25 -4.45 31.18 -34.89
N LYS A 26 -3.49 32.10 -34.91
CA LYS A 26 -3.40 33.28 -34.06
C LYS A 26 -3.81 34.49 -34.90
N PRO A 27 -4.69 35.38 -34.41
CA PRO A 27 -4.73 36.74 -34.90
C PRO A 27 -4.13 37.70 -33.86
N SER A 28 -3.11 38.43 -34.31
CA SER A 28 -2.65 39.71 -33.78
C SER A 28 -3.62 40.85 -34.12
N SER A 29 -3.67 41.88 -33.25
CA SER A 29 -3.85 43.33 -33.52
C SER A 29 -4.31 43.97 -32.18
N SER A 30 -3.50 44.72 -31.41
CA SER A 30 -3.13 46.16 -31.58
C SER A 30 -4.34 47.01 -31.98
N GLU A 31 -4.73 48.12 -31.33
CA GLU A 31 -4.07 49.13 -30.52
C GLU A 31 -5.18 50.01 -29.89
N ASN A 32 -4.93 50.61 -28.72
CA ASN A 32 -5.25 52.02 -28.50
C ASN A 32 -4.49 52.55 -27.27
N GLU A 33 -3.68 53.57 -27.53
CA GLU A 33 -2.95 54.37 -26.56
C GLU A 33 -3.89 55.12 -25.59
N ILE A 34 -3.39 55.46 -24.39
CA ILE A 34 -3.22 56.86 -23.95
C ILE A 34 -2.42 56.87 -22.62
N SER A 35 -1.18 57.36 -22.76
CA SER A 35 -0.56 58.44 -21.99
C SER A 35 -0.35 58.38 -20.46
N ALA A 36 0.94 58.53 -20.13
CA ALA A 36 1.52 59.39 -19.10
C ALA A 36 1.92 58.80 -17.73
N LYS A 37 3.25 58.70 -17.60
CA LYS A 37 4.10 59.00 -16.42
C LYS A 37 4.16 57.96 -15.29
N GLN A 38 5.27 57.21 -15.30
CA GLN A 38 5.92 56.67 -14.11
C GLN A 38 6.23 57.77 -13.08
N PRO A 39 6.31 57.38 -11.79
CA PRO A 39 7.62 57.44 -11.17
C PRO A 39 8.08 56.06 -10.67
N VAL A 40 9.37 55.86 -10.90
CA VAL A 40 10.22 54.75 -10.45
C VAL A 40 10.09 54.55 -8.95
N ILE A 41 9.75 53.33 -8.52
CA ILE A 41 10.06 52.83 -7.17
C ILE A 41 10.85 51.54 -7.33
N ASP A 42 11.99 51.57 -6.65
CA ASP A 42 13.10 50.64 -6.59
C ASP A 42 12.68 49.18 -6.34
N ILE A 43 13.13 48.29 -7.22
CA ILE A 43 13.06 46.84 -7.06
C ILE A 43 14.37 46.41 -6.43
N SER A 44 14.36 46.16 -5.12
CA SER A 44 15.43 45.39 -4.49
C SER A 44 14.91 44.63 -3.27
N GLN A 45 14.08 43.62 -3.53
CA GLN A 45 14.00 42.39 -2.74
C GLN A 45 13.38 41.28 -3.61
N GLN A 46 14.22 40.66 -4.45
CA GLN A 46 13.93 39.32 -4.97
C GLN A 46 13.95 38.36 -3.77
N VAL A 47 12.79 38.12 -3.17
CA VAL A 47 12.54 36.89 -2.41
C VAL A 47 12.61 35.76 -3.42
N LYS A 48 13.73 35.02 -3.40
CA LYS A 48 13.87 33.78 -4.15
C LYS A 48 12.74 32.83 -3.76
N GLN A 49 12.09 32.34 -4.79
CA GLN A 49 11.03 31.34 -4.87
C GLN A 49 11.01 30.23 -3.79
N PRO A 50 9.83 29.95 -3.20
CA PRO A 50 9.49 28.73 -2.45
C PRO A 50 9.10 27.51 -3.32
N THR A 51 9.42 27.49 -4.62
CA THR A 51 8.90 26.45 -5.54
C THR A 51 9.55 25.08 -5.38
N GLU A 52 10.85 25.03 -5.03
CA GLU A 52 11.55 23.74 -4.87
C GLU A 52 11.06 22.99 -3.61
N ASP A 53 10.82 23.71 -2.51
CA ASP A 53 10.30 23.12 -1.27
C ASP A 53 8.86 22.61 -1.44
N LEU A 54 8.02 23.29 -2.23
CA LEU A 54 6.66 22.85 -2.52
C LEU A 54 6.62 21.63 -3.46
N GLU A 55 7.46 21.57 -4.49
CA GLU A 55 7.53 20.40 -5.38
C GLU A 55 8.13 19.19 -4.68
N GLN A 56 9.17 19.38 -3.86
CA GLN A 56 9.77 18.31 -3.05
C GLN A 56 8.79 17.82 -1.97
N PHE A 57 8.10 18.73 -1.28
CA PHE A 57 7.06 18.37 -0.30
C PHE A 57 5.91 17.58 -0.95
N ASN A 58 5.46 17.98 -2.14
CA ASN A 58 4.42 17.25 -2.87
C ASN A 58 4.91 15.88 -3.39
N LEU A 59 6.19 15.74 -3.73
CA LEU A 59 6.83 14.47 -4.05
C LEU A 59 6.92 13.55 -2.81
N ASP A 60 7.29 14.10 -1.66
CA ASP A 60 7.40 13.36 -0.41
C ASP A 60 6.00 12.90 0.08
N GLN A 61 4.97 13.72 -0.08
CA GLN A 61 3.57 13.36 0.20
C GLN A 61 3.01 12.29 -0.75
N ARG A 62 3.47 12.23 -2.00
CA ARG A 62 3.00 11.22 -2.97
C ARG A 62 3.31 9.80 -2.51
N TYR A 63 4.45 9.61 -1.86
CA TYR A 63 4.98 8.29 -1.54
C TYR A 63 4.77 7.87 -0.07
N THR A 64 3.90 8.53 0.68
CA THR A 64 3.55 8.12 2.05
C THR A 64 2.73 6.83 2.04
N LEU A 65 2.80 6.00 3.07
CA LEU A 65 1.98 4.77 3.18
C LEU A 65 0.62 5.02 3.84
N GLU A 66 0.51 6.12 4.57
CA GLU A 66 -0.64 6.54 5.34
C GLU A 66 -1.87 6.63 4.43
N LYS A 67 -2.98 6.05 4.90
CA LYS A 67 -4.26 5.93 4.17
C LYS A 67 -4.23 5.04 2.91
N LYS A 68 -3.12 4.37 2.60
CA LYS A 68 -3.04 3.37 1.52
C LYS A 68 -3.15 1.93 2.01
N LEU A 69 -2.87 1.67 3.28
CA LEU A 69 -2.81 0.33 3.87
C LEU A 69 -4.19 -0.22 4.28
N LEU A 70 -5.20 -0.03 3.43
CA LEU A 70 -6.56 -0.56 3.59
C LEU A 70 -7.09 -1.03 2.23
N PRO A 71 -8.10 -1.93 2.18
CA PRO A 71 -8.76 -2.29 0.94
C PRO A 71 -9.29 -1.04 0.20
N PRO A 72 -9.18 -0.96 -1.14
CA PRO A 72 -8.75 -2.01 -2.07
C PRO A 72 -7.23 -2.13 -2.27
N LYS A 73 -6.45 -1.22 -1.69
CA LYS A 73 -5.03 -1.04 -2.03
C LYS A 73 -4.13 -2.03 -1.31
N PHE A 74 -4.49 -2.38 -0.08
CA PHE A 74 -3.88 -3.44 0.69
C PHE A 74 -4.94 -4.48 1.05
N VAL A 75 -4.69 -5.74 0.76
CA VAL A 75 -5.66 -6.82 0.98
C VAL A 75 -4.95 -7.98 1.64
N ILE A 76 -5.44 -8.42 2.79
CA ILE A 76 -4.97 -9.66 3.41
C ILE A 76 -5.71 -10.80 2.71
N THR A 77 -4.98 -11.76 2.17
CA THR A 77 -5.55 -12.88 1.41
C THR A 77 -5.49 -14.20 2.15
N ASN A 78 -4.64 -14.31 3.17
CA ASN A 78 -4.52 -15.51 3.98
C ASN A 78 -3.97 -15.19 5.38
N PHE A 79 -4.41 -15.94 6.37
CA PHE A 79 -3.84 -15.95 7.71
C PHE A 79 -3.78 -17.37 8.25
N GLU A 80 -2.57 -17.85 8.52
CA GLU A 80 -2.33 -19.21 9.01
C GLU A 80 -1.45 -19.22 10.25
N ILE A 81 -1.68 -20.18 11.14
CA ILE A 81 -0.90 -20.37 12.35
C ILE A 81 -0.39 -21.80 12.39
N ALA A 82 0.93 -21.96 12.50
CA ALA A 82 1.59 -23.25 12.58
C ALA A 82 2.51 -23.31 13.82
N TYR A 83 2.68 -24.51 14.39
CA TYR A 83 3.60 -24.74 15.49
C TYR A 83 4.70 -25.72 15.07
N ASP A 84 5.96 -25.32 15.28
CA ASP A 84 7.15 -26.13 15.07
C ASP A 84 7.63 -26.69 16.42
N ASP A 85 7.32 -27.97 16.66
CA ASP A 85 7.70 -28.64 17.92
C ASP A 85 9.21 -28.78 18.10
N SER A 86 9.98 -28.82 17.01
CA SER A 86 11.44 -28.94 17.08
C SER A 86 12.10 -27.64 17.54
N LYS A 87 11.46 -26.50 17.25
CA LYS A 87 11.94 -25.16 17.63
C LYS A 87 11.20 -24.55 18.81
N LYS A 88 10.09 -25.17 19.25
CA LYS A 88 9.17 -24.62 20.26
C LYS A 88 8.72 -23.20 19.88
N GLU A 89 8.29 -23.06 18.63
CA GLU A 89 7.99 -21.78 18.00
C GLU A 89 6.63 -21.86 17.30
N VAL A 90 5.86 -20.78 17.41
CA VAL A 90 4.65 -20.57 16.62
C VAL A 90 4.98 -19.61 15.49
N SER A 91 4.58 -19.97 14.28
CA SER A 91 4.69 -19.15 13.07
C SER A 91 3.30 -18.70 12.65
N TYR A 92 3.17 -17.40 12.44
CA TYR A 92 2.00 -16.74 11.90
C TYR A 92 2.33 -16.30 10.49
N LEU A 93 1.60 -16.81 9.50
CA LEU A 93 1.77 -16.52 8.10
C LEU A 93 0.66 -15.58 7.65
N VAL A 94 1.03 -14.42 7.11
CA VAL A 94 0.07 -13.46 6.54
C VAL A 94 0.42 -13.26 5.08
N ASP A 95 -0.47 -13.70 4.18
CA ASP A 95 -0.35 -13.39 2.75
C ASP A 95 -1.17 -12.13 2.44
N TYR A 96 -0.62 -11.26 1.60
CA TYR A 96 -1.26 -10.00 1.25
C TYR A 96 -0.96 -9.55 -0.19
N LEU A 97 -1.86 -8.73 -0.71
CA LEU A 97 -1.71 -8.00 -1.96
C LEU A 97 -1.51 -6.52 -1.70
N ILE A 98 -0.67 -5.90 -2.52
CA ILE A 98 -0.51 -4.44 -2.58
C ILE A 98 -0.85 -3.94 -3.98
N ASP A 99 -1.34 -2.71 -4.09
CA ASP A 99 -1.55 -2.05 -5.37
C ASP A 99 -0.30 -1.27 -5.83
N LEU A 100 -0.44 -0.61 -6.99
CA LEU A 100 0.62 0.20 -7.57
C LEU A 100 1.04 1.37 -6.67
N ASP A 101 0.12 2.01 -5.95
CA ASP A 101 0.43 3.16 -5.12
C ASP A 101 1.32 2.76 -3.93
N ILE A 102 1.01 1.63 -3.29
CA ILE A 102 1.86 1.08 -2.23
C ILE A 102 3.19 0.60 -2.81
N TYR A 103 3.18 -0.10 -3.95
CA TYR A 103 4.40 -0.55 -4.63
C TYR A 103 5.35 0.62 -4.91
N GLU A 104 4.84 1.74 -5.44
CA GLU A 104 5.64 2.93 -5.71
C GLU A 104 6.14 3.60 -4.43
N SER A 105 5.34 3.58 -3.36
CA SER A 105 5.74 4.12 -2.05
C SER A 105 6.93 3.35 -1.47
N LEU A 106 6.90 2.02 -1.55
CA LEU A 106 7.96 1.16 -1.04
C LEU A 106 9.22 1.19 -1.93
N THR A 107 9.07 1.35 -3.24
CA THR A 107 10.22 1.31 -4.18
C THR A 107 10.80 2.70 -4.47
N LYS A 108 10.00 3.61 -5.04
CA LYS A 108 10.44 4.97 -5.43
C LYS A 108 10.52 5.88 -4.21
N GLY A 109 9.54 5.75 -3.33
CA GLY A 109 9.43 6.51 -2.08
C GLY A 109 10.40 6.09 -0.98
N LYS A 110 11.02 4.91 -1.12
CA LYS A 110 11.90 4.31 -0.11
C LYS A 110 11.24 4.23 1.28
N GLN A 111 9.93 4.06 1.31
CA GLN A 111 9.22 3.78 2.56
C GLN A 111 9.57 2.37 3.04
N GLU A 112 9.42 2.16 4.33
CA GLU A 112 9.54 0.85 4.95
C GLU A 112 8.20 0.48 5.56
N MET A 113 7.87 -0.80 5.52
CA MET A 113 6.64 -1.35 6.08
C MET A 113 7.01 -2.49 7.02
N TYR A 114 6.45 -2.46 8.22
CA TYR A 114 6.67 -3.45 9.27
C TYR A 114 5.34 -4.01 9.75
N PHE A 115 5.33 -5.28 10.13
CA PHE A 115 4.17 -5.98 10.65
C PHE A 115 4.39 -6.42 12.08
N SER A 116 3.37 -6.27 12.92
CA SER A 116 3.30 -6.94 14.23
C SER A 116 1.89 -7.45 14.49
N LEU A 117 1.79 -8.55 15.22
CA LEU A 117 0.51 -9.06 15.70
C LEU A 117 0.28 -8.57 17.12
N GLU A 118 -0.94 -8.11 17.37
CA GLU A 118 -1.52 -8.13 18.70
C GLU A 118 -2.19 -9.47 18.90
N TYR A 119 -1.78 -10.17 19.96
CA TYR A 119 -2.33 -11.48 20.28
C TYR A 119 -3.67 -11.33 21.01
N PRO A 120 -4.56 -12.34 20.94
CA PRO A 120 -5.72 -12.44 21.82
C PRO A 120 -5.31 -12.53 23.31
N GLU A 121 -6.16 -12.04 24.22
CA GLU A 121 -5.87 -11.99 25.67
C GLU A 121 -5.50 -13.35 26.29
N ASP A 122 -6.09 -14.44 25.79
CA ASP A 122 -5.81 -15.79 26.26
C ASP A 122 -4.39 -16.27 25.88
N ILE A 123 -3.80 -15.66 24.84
CA ILE A 123 -2.44 -15.94 24.38
C ILE A 123 -1.40 -15.02 25.05
N HIS A 124 -1.78 -13.85 25.56
CA HIS A 124 -0.85 -12.93 26.26
C HIS A 124 -0.10 -13.61 27.40
N LYS A 125 -0.80 -14.43 28.17
CA LYS A 125 -0.20 -15.17 29.31
C LYS A 125 0.80 -16.22 28.86
N LEU A 126 0.70 -16.71 27.63
CA LEU A 126 1.58 -17.72 27.08
C LEU A 126 2.91 -17.14 26.61
N TYR A 127 2.85 -15.94 26.02
CA TYR A 127 4.03 -15.25 25.49
C TYR A 127 4.61 -14.20 26.43
N GLU A 128 3.90 -13.88 27.52
CA GLU A 128 4.25 -12.80 28.45
C GLU A 128 4.36 -11.43 27.76
N THR A 129 3.72 -11.30 26.60
CA THR A 129 3.62 -10.06 25.81
C THR A 129 2.30 -10.03 25.06
N PRO A 130 1.66 -8.86 24.93
CA PRO A 130 0.49 -8.70 24.07
C PRO A 130 0.84 -8.59 22.58
N PHE A 131 2.08 -8.26 22.22
CA PHE A 131 2.50 -8.05 20.84
C PHE A 131 3.67 -8.91 20.42
N SER A 132 3.71 -9.25 19.14
CA SER A 132 4.90 -9.79 18.47
C SER A 132 5.98 -8.72 18.29
N GLN A 133 7.19 -9.15 17.91
CA GLN A 133 8.18 -8.24 17.36
C GLN A 133 7.71 -7.70 15.99
N LEU A 134 8.20 -6.51 15.63
CA LEU A 134 8.02 -5.94 14.30
C LEU A 134 8.88 -6.70 13.29
N VAL A 135 8.25 -7.16 12.21
CA VAL A 135 8.88 -7.87 11.10
C VAL A 135 8.79 -6.99 9.85
N LYS A 136 9.94 -6.65 9.27
CA LYS A 136 9.98 -5.86 8.03
C LYS A 136 9.41 -6.65 6.86
N SER A 137 8.62 -5.99 6.02
CA SER A 137 8.14 -6.55 4.76
C SER A 137 9.28 -6.84 3.78
N GLU A 138 9.06 -7.75 2.85
CA GLU A 138 9.90 -7.87 1.65
C GLU A 138 9.88 -6.53 0.88
N GLU A 139 11.03 -6.11 0.34
CA GLU A 139 11.08 -4.95 -0.55
C GLU A 139 10.51 -5.34 -1.93
N PRO A 140 9.50 -4.63 -2.44
CA PRO A 140 8.93 -4.96 -3.73
C PRO A 140 9.93 -4.86 -4.89
N ALA A 141 9.89 -5.84 -5.79
CA ALA A 141 10.69 -5.84 -7.01
C ALA A 141 9.95 -6.53 -8.15
N ASN A 142 10.36 -6.24 -9.38
CA ASN A 142 9.86 -6.89 -10.61
C ASN A 142 8.33 -6.82 -10.80
N ASN A 143 7.67 -5.77 -10.30
CA ASN A 143 6.21 -5.58 -10.36
C ASN A 143 5.40 -6.73 -9.71
N LYS A 144 6.01 -7.48 -8.79
CA LYS A 144 5.29 -8.41 -7.91
C LYS A 144 4.33 -7.60 -7.02
N MET A 145 3.13 -8.12 -6.80
CA MET A 145 2.09 -7.46 -5.98
C MET A 145 1.58 -8.34 -4.84
N ASN A 146 1.96 -9.61 -4.82
CA ASN A 146 1.59 -10.60 -3.82
C ASN A 146 2.78 -10.93 -2.93
N TYR A 147 2.59 -10.89 -1.62
CA TYR A 147 3.65 -10.99 -0.64
C TYR A 147 3.20 -11.83 0.56
N GLN A 148 4.19 -12.23 1.34
CA GLN A 148 3.99 -12.97 2.58
C GLN A 148 4.88 -12.37 3.65
N VAL A 149 4.38 -12.29 4.87
CA VAL A 149 5.19 -12.06 6.06
C VAL A 149 5.01 -13.23 7.03
N THR A 150 6.13 -13.69 7.60
CA THR A 150 6.13 -14.71 8.65
C THR A 150 6.54 -14.04 9.95
N ILE A 151 5.65 -14.03 10.92
CA ILE A 151 5.90 -13.56 12.28
C ILE A 151 6.09 -14.78 13.15
N THR A 152 7.21 -14.88 13.86
CA THR A 152 7.49 -16.02 14.72
C THR A 152 7.56 -15.62 16.19
N GLN A 153 7.08 -16.52 17.04
CA GLN A 153 7.06 -16.31 18.48
C GLN A 153 7.49 -17.58 19.20
N LYS A 154 8.58 -17.47 19.97
CA LYS A 154 9.03 -18.53 20.87
C LYS A 154 8.11 -18.60 22.09
N THR A 155 7.87 -19.82 22.56
CA THR A 155 7.12 -20.04 23.79
C THR A 155 8.06 -20.01 24.99
N ALA A 156 7.64 -19.39 26.09
CA ALA A 156 8.47 -19.24 27.29
C ALA A 156 8.74 -20.57 28.03
N SER A 157 7.96 -21.62 27.74
CA SER A 157 8.07 -22.96 28.34
C SER A 157 7.57 -24.04 27.38
N ASP A 158 7.69 -25.31 27.79
CA ASP A 158 7.00 -26.41 27.13
C ASP A 158 5.48 -26.18 27.21
N ILE A 159 4.87 -25.90 26.07
CA ILE A 159 3.43 -25.70 25.95
C ILE A 159 2.74 -27.05 25.73
N SER A 160 1.60 -27.26 26.39
CA SER A 160 0.82 -28.49 26.24
C SER A 160 0.20 -28.59 24.85
N THR A 161 -0.13 -29.81 24.41
CA THR A 161 -0.87 -30.03 23.17
C THR A 161 -2.21 -29.29 23.13
N GLN A 162 -2.85 -29.07 24.28
CA GLN A 162 -4.09 -28.30 24.35
C GLN A 162 -3.84 -26.81 24.10
N GLN A 163 -2.77 -26.24 24.66
CA GLN A 163 -2.36 -24.85 24.39
C GLN A 163 -1.96 -24.65 22.93
N ILE A 164 -1.21 -25.61 22.34
CA ILE A 164 -0.89 -25.57 20.90
C ILE A 164 -2.17 -25.47 20.08
N LYS A 165 -3.17 -26.33 20.36
CA LYS A 165 -4.46 -26.31 19.65
C LYS A 165 -5.23 -25.01 19.87
N GLN A 166 -5.17 -24.42 21.06
CA GLN A 166 -5.81 -23.12 21.33
C GLN A 166 -5.21 -22.03 20.45
N ILE A 167 -3.88 -22.01 20.29
CA ILE A 167 -3.19 -21.03 19.44
C ILE A 167 -3.49 -21.29 17.97
N THR A 168 -3.38 -22.54 17.49
CA THR A 168 -3.41 -22.84 16.05
C THR A 168 -4.82 -22.93 15.47
N ASN A 169 -5.84 -23.18 16.29
CA ASN A 169 -7.22 -23.37 15.80
C ASN A 169 -8.13 -22.17 16.06
N ASN A 170 -7.73 -21.25 16.93
CA ASN A 170 -8.46 -20.00 17.13
C ASN A 170 -7.75 -18.92 16.32
N LEU A 171 -8.34 -18.53 15.19
CA LEU A 171 -7.78 -17.49 14.32
C LEU A 171 -8.39 -16.11 14.57
N GLU A 172 -9.45 -16.04 15.38
CA GLU A 172 -10.18 -14.79 15.66
C GLU A 172 -9.38 -13.88 16.61
N LYS A 173 -9.63 -12.57 16.52
CA LYS A 173 -9.15 -11.53 17.45
C LYS A 173 -7.64 -11.31 17.44
N TYR A 174 -6.95 -11.81 16.43
CA TYR A 174 -5.60 -11.34 16.13
C TYR A 174 -5.72 -10.03 15.38
N ASN A 175 -5.02 -8.99 15.86
CA ASN A 175 -4.99 -7.72 15.15
C ASN A 175 -3.64 -7.58 14.44
N LEU A 176 -3.68 -7.18 13.17
CA LEU A 176 -2.47 -6.87 12.42
C LEU A 176 -2.19 -5.38 12.50
N HIS A 177 -1.05 -5.02 13.08
CA HIS A 177 -0.54 -3.66 13.10
C HIS A 177 0.50 -3.51 11.99
N ILE A 178 0.38 -2.45 11.21
CA ILE A 178 1.35 -2.10 10.17
C ILE A 178 1.99 -0.76 10.54
N ALA A 179 3.31 -0.74 10.59
CA ALA A 179 4.11 0.42 10.96
C ALA A 179 5.03 0.88 9.84
N ASP A 180 5.42 2.15 9.90
CA ASP A 180 6.33 2.78 8.94
C ASP A 180 7.82 2.64 9.32
N LYS A 181 8.70 3.37 8.61
CA LYS A 181 10.16 3.42 8.87
C LYS A 181 10.53 3.90 10.28
N ASP A 182 9.70 4.75 10.87
CA ASP A 182 9.91 5.31 12.21
C ASP A 182 9.30 4.38 13.29
N LYS A 183 8.68 3.28 12.86
CA LYS A 183 8.00 2.25 13.65
C LYS A 183 6.73 2.75 14.32
N ASP A 184 6.16 3.82 13.79
CA ASP A 184 4.84 4.31 14.20
C ASP A 184 3.77 3.49 13.49
N THR A 185 2.78 3.00 14.24
CA THR A 185 1.65 2.25 13.67
C THR A 185 0.78 3.18 12.82
N ILE A 186 0.67 2.89 11.53
CA ILE A 186 -0.07 3.68 10.54
C ILE A 186 -1.32 2.97 9.99
N ALA A 187 -1.50 1.68 10.28
CA ALA A 187 -2.73 0.94 10.03
C ALA A 187 -2.92 -0.21 11.03
N ILE A 188 -4.19 -0.52 11.34
CA ILE A 188 -4.58 -1.63 12.21
C ILE A 188 -5.75 -2.36 11.53
N PHE A 189 -5.62 -3.68 11.41
CA PHE A 189 -6.72 -4.58 11.04
C PHE A 189 -7.19 -5.26 12.32
N ASP A 190 -8.32 -4.80 12.85
CA ASP A 190 -8.96 -5.36 14.05
C ASP A 190 -9.70 -6.64 13.68
N ASP A 191 -9.20 -7.79 14.14
CA ASP A 191 -9.58 -9.13 13.70
C ASP A 191 -9.27 -9.43 12.21
N ILE A 192 -8.07 -9.95 11.94
CA ILE A 192 -7.57 -10.28 10.59
C ILE A 192 -8.57 -11.13 9.78
N ILE A 193 -9.25 -12.08 10.42
CA ILE A 193 -10.18 -12.98 9.74
C ILE A 193 -11.35 -12.22 9.12
N GLY A 194 -11.81 -11.14 9.76
CA GLY A 194 -12.87 -10.29 9.22
C GLY A 194 -12.49 -9.56 7.92
N PHE A 195 -11.20 -9.49 7.59
CA PHE A 195 -10.68 -8.80 6.39
C PHE A 195 -10.28 -9.75 5.25
N LEU A 196 -10.36 -11.08 5.43
CA LEU A 196 -9.95 -12.05 4.41
C LEU A 196 -10.90 -12.12 3.20
N ASP A 197 -12.16 -11.72 3.35
CA ASP A 197 -13.21 -11.86 2.31
C ASP A 197 -13.26 -10.69 1.31
N TYR A 198 -12.24 -9.82 1.30
CA TYR A 198 -12.17 -8.75 0.31
C TYR A 198 -11.60 -9.28 -1.02
N GLU A 199 -12.45 -9.36 -2.05
CA GLU A 199 -12.04 -9.69 -3.41
C GLU A 199 -12.00 -8.41 -4.29
N PRO A 200 -10.81 -7.95 -4.72
CA PRO A 200 -10.67 -6.83 -5.63
C PRO A 200 -11.49 -7.03 -6.91
N GLY A 201 -12.38 -6.09 -7.22
CA GLY A 201 -13.22 -6.13 -8.42
C GLY A 201 -14.43 -7.08 -8.36
N VAL A 202 -14.62 -7.81 -7.26
CA VAL A 202 -15.80 -8.67 -7.02
C VAL A 202 -16.62 -8.14 -5.85
N SER A 203 -15.96 -7.78 -4.74
CA SER A 203 -16.63 -7.19 -3.58
C SER A 203 -17.11 -5.77 -3.89
N LYS A 204 -18.42 -5.52 -3.70
CA LYS A 204 -19.03 -4.19 -3.92
C LYS A 204 -18.59 -3.24 -2.80
N SER A 205 -17.98 -2.11 -3.16
CA SER A 205 -17.83 -0.94 -2.29
C SER A 205 -18.70 0.19 -2.81
N GLU A 206 -19.61 0.70 -1.99
CA GLU A 206 -20.37 1.92 -2.29
C GLU A 206 -19.76 3.08 -1.51
N HIS A 207 -19.56 4.21 -2.20
CA HIS A 207 -19.20 5.47 -1.57
C HIS A 207 -20.51 6.12 -1.11
N VAL A 208 -20.72 6.23 0.19
CA VAL A 208 -21.81 7.05 0.73
C VAL A 208 -21.30 8.48 0.71
N ASP A 209 -21.76 9.24 -0.27
CA ASP A 209 -21.63 10.70 -0.28
C ASP A 209 -22.63 11.22 0.75
N ASP A 210 -22.14 11.66 1.90
CA ASP A 210 -22.97 12.35 2.89
C ASP A 210 -23.35 13.72 2.33
N THR A 211 -24.38 13.76 1.48
CA THR A 211 -25.13 14.97 1.20
C THR A 211 -26.38 14.99 2.07
N GLU A 212 -26.30 15.64 3.22
CA GLU A 212 -27.46 16.30 3.84
C GLU A 212 -27.31 17.82 3.77
#